data_AF-A0A3B8U9U3-F1
#
_entry.id   AF-A0A3B8U9U3-F1
#
_cell.length_a   1.000
_cell.length_b   1.000
_cell.length_c   1.000
_cell.angle_alpha   90.00
_cell.angle_beta   90.00
_cell.angle_gamma   90.00
#
_symmetry.space_group_name_H-M   'P 1'
#
loop_
_entity.id
_entity.type
_entity.pdbx_description
1 polymer ?
#
loop_
_entity_poly.entity_id
_entity_poly.type
_entity_poly.pdbx_seq_one_letter_code
_entity_poly.pdbx_strand_id
1 'polypeptide(L)'
;YMESRSRIATSPNGNGGWFLSMMNSGVLDRAKELGVEWLNIFAVDNVLQRIADPCFVGATLESGCSTGAKVVRKVTPEEKVGALCLEDGRPSIVEYYDMTPELLEARDEKGEPAYNFGVILNYLFREKDLERIVNDELPVHVVEKKIPYMNREGVKVKPEEPNGYKFEQLAVDLVRELDTCLPYEVLREREFAPIKNKTGVDSVESARKLCLENGIEL
;
A
#
# COMPACT_ATOMS: atom_id res chain seq x y z
N TYR A 1 7.86 25.53 -0.18
CA TYR A 1 8.96 25.60 0.81
C TYR A 1 10.30 25.49 0.11
N MET A 2 11.33 26.20 0.57
CA MET A 2 12.71 26.03 0.10
C MET A 2 13.47 25.14 1.07
N GLU A 3 14.16 24.11 0.59
CA GLU A 3 15.03 23.26 1.42
C GLU A 3 16.43 23.90 1.57
N SER A 4 16.88 24.60 0.54
CA SER A 4 18.12 25.39 0.53
C SER A 4 17.93 26.63 -0.36
N ARG A 5 18.97 27.49 -0.45
CA ARG A 5 18.91 28.72 -1.27
C ARG A 5 18.59 28.48 -2.75
N SER A 6 18.90 27.29 -3.26
CA SER A 6 18.76 26.93 -4.68
C SER A 6 17.93 25.67 -4.90
N ARG A 7 17.26 25.15 -3.86
CA ARG A 7 16.48 23.90 -3.95
C ARG A 7 15.14 24.04 -3.26
N ILE A 8 14.08 23.76 -4.01
CA ILE A 8 12.73 23.61 -3.46
C ILE A 8 12.65 22.33 -2.61
N ALA A 9 11.86 22.37 -1.54
CA ALA A 9 11.56 21.17 -0.78
C ALA A 9 10.60 20.29 -1.58
N THR A 10 11.02 19.07 -1.88
CA THR A 10 10.22 18.07 -2.60
C THR A 10 10.02 16.83 -1.73
N SER A 11 8.99 16.04 -2.04
CA SER A 11 8.74 14.74 -1.42
C SER A 11 8.26 13.76 -2.49
N PRO A 12 8.44 12.45 -2.31
CA PRO A 12 7.79 11.46 -3.17
C PRO A 12 6.27 11.68 -3.18
N ASN A 13 5.64 11.47 -4.34
CA ASN A 13 4.21 11.68 -4.59
C ASN A 13 3.32 10.53 -4.08
N GLY A 14 3.75 9.81 -3.04
CA GLY A 14 3.04 8.65 -2.49
C GLY A 14 3.32 7.34 -3.23
N ASN A 15 2.81 6.24 -2.68
CA ASN A 15 3.06 4.89 -3.21
C ASN A 15 2.17 4.54 -4.41
N GLY A 16 1.17 5.34 -4.76
CA GLY A 16 0.34 5.19 -5.97
C GLY A 16 1.01 5.70 -7.25
N GLY A 17 2.04 6.56 -7.14
CA GLY A 17 2.75 7.15 -8.28
C GLY A 17 3.72 6.23 -9.01
N TRP A 18 3.77 4.94 -8.65
CA TRP A 18 4.74 3.97 -9.18
C TRP A 18 4.53 3.67 -10.66
N PHE A 19 3.27 3.56 -11.12
CA PHE A 19 2.97 3.23 -12.52
C PHE A 19 3.36 4.38 -13.45
N LEU A 20 3.03 5.62 -13.08
CA LEU A 20 3.49 6.81 -13.79
C LEU A 20 5.03 6.88 -13.83
N SER A 21 5.70 6.47 -12.76
CA SER A 21 7.17 6.39 -12.73
C SER A 21 7.70 5.33 -13.71
N MET A 22 7.03 4.18 -13.86
CA MET A 22 7.37 3.17 -14.87
C MET A 22 7.18 3.66 -16.30
N MET A 23 6.10 4.42 -16.57
CA MET A 23 5.86 5.07 -17.86
C MET A 23 7.00 6.05 -18.20
N ASN A 24 7.28 6.98 -17.29
CA ASN A 24 8.26 8.05 -17.51
C ASN A 24 9.71 7.53 -17.65
N SER A 25 10.00 6.36 -17.07
CA SER A 25 11.34 5.74 -17.13
C SER A 25 11.53 4.77 -18.30
N GLY A 26 10.49 4.51 -19.11
CA GLY A 26 10.51 3.53 -20.20
C GLY A 26 10.48 2.06 -19.72
N VAL A 27 10.31 1.82 -18.41
CA VAL A 27 10.18 0.46 -17.86
C VAL A 27 8.88 -0.19 -18.34
N LEU A 28 7.80 0.59 -18.50
CA LEU A 28 6.54 0.08 -19.01
C LEU A 28 6.67 -0.43 -20.45
N ASP A 29 7.31 0.34 -21.33
CA ASP A 29 7.55 -0.07 -22.72
C ASP A 29 8.30 -1.40 -22.78
N ARG A 30 9.32 -1.54 -21.93
CA ARG A 30 10.07 -2.79 -21.82
C ARG A 30 9.22 -3.96 -21.33
N ALA A 31 8.33 -3.73 -20.35
CA ALA A 31 7.41 -4.75 -19.85
C ALA A 31 6.45 -5.22 -20.97
N LYS A 32 5.92 -4.30 -21.77
CA LYS A 32 5.07 -4.60 -22.93
C LYS A 32 5.79 -5.38 -24.01
N GLU A 33 7.02 -4.99 -24.35
CA GLU A 33 7.87 -5.74 -25.31
C GLU A 33 8.11 -7.20 -24.87
N LEU A 34 8.19 -7.43 -23.57
CA LEU A 34 8.35 -8.76 -22.97
C LEU A 34 7.04 -9.55 -22.85
N GLY A 35 5.90 -8.95 -23.23
CA GLY A 35 4.58 -9.57 -23.12
C GLY A 35 4.05 -9.66 -21.68
N VAL A 36 4.49 -8.77 -20.78
CA VAL A 36 3.97 -8.73 -19.41
C VAL A 36 2.57 -8.14 -19.40
N GLU A 37 1.59 -8.94 -18.97
CA GLU A 37 0.18 -8.51 -18.86
C GLU A 37 -0.22 -8.10 -17.44
N TRP A 38 0.45 -8.68 -16.43
CA TRP A 38 0.13 -8.51 -15.02
C TRP A 38 1.36 -8.07 -14.23
N LEU A 39 1.16 -7.08 -13.37
CA LEU A 39 2.18 -6.48 -12.52
C LEU A 39 1.86 -6.80 -11.07
N ASN A 40 2.76 -7.49 -10.38
CA ASN A 40 2.70 -7.67 -8.93
C ASN A 40 3.50 -6.57 -8.25
N ILE A 41 2.83 -5.77 -7.42
CA ILE A 41 3.48 -4.78 -6.56
C ILE A 41 3.44 -5.24 -5.11
N PHE A 42 4.43 -4.82 -4.34
CA PHE A 42 4.57 -5.16 -2.92
C PHE A 42 5.32 -4.06 -2.17
N ALA A 43 5.13 -4.00 -0.84
CA ALA A 43 5.86 -3.07 0.02
C ALA A 43 7.20 -3.67 0.50
N VAL A 44 8.30 -2.97 0.23
CA VAL A 44 9.67 -3.44 0.53
C VAL A 44 9.93 -3.78 2.01
N ASP A 45 9.12 -3.26 2.93
CA ASP A 45 9.29 -3.45 4.37
C ASP A 45 8.85 -4.85 4.85
N ASN A 46 8.14 -5.63 4.03
CA ASN A 46 7.73 -6.99 4.36
C ASN A 46 8.75 -8.03 3.90
N VAL A 47 9.53 -8.59 4.82
CA VAL A 47 10.60 -9.55 4.47
C VAL A 47 10.10 -10.94 4.07
N LEU A 48 8.83 -11.27 4.36
CA LEU A 48 8.22 -12.56 4.01
C LEU A 48 7.34 -12.51 2.75
N GLN A 49 7.28 -11.38 2.07
CA GLN A 49 6.46 -11.24 0.87
C GLN A 49 6.85 -12.25 -0.22
N ARG A 50 5.84 -12.92 -0.78
CA ARG A 50 6.04 -13.81 -1.92
C ARG A 50 5.84 -13.03 -3.22
N ILE A 51 6.97 -12.62 -3.81
CA ILE A 51 7.03 -11.87 -5.07
C ILE A 51 6.59 -12.78 -6.21
N ALA A 52 5.63 -12.31 -7.02
CA ALA A 52 5.07 -13.04 -8.16
C ALA A 52 4.61 -14.47 -7.80
N ASP A 53 3.97 -14.62 -6.65
CA ASP A 53 3.45 -15.90 -6.17
C ASP A 53 2.45 -16.52 -7.17
N PRO A 54 2.77 -17.68 -7.78
CA PRO A 54 1.94 -18.25 -8.84
C PRO A 54 0.55 -18.66 -8.35
N CYS A 55 0.38 -19.02 -7.07
CA CYS A 55 -0.94 -19.35 -6.52
C CYS A 55 -1.83 -18.11 -6.45
N PHE A 56 -1.29 -16.98 -5.99
CA PHE A 56 -2.01 -15.70 -5.94
C PHE A 56 -2.34 -15.18 -7.34
N VAL A 57 -1.38 -15.24 -8.26
CA VAL A 57 -1.60 -14.87 -9.67
C VAL A 57 -2.69 -15.75 -10.27
N GLY A 58 -2.53 -17.07 -10.20
CA GLY A 58 -3.50 -18.03 -10.73
C GLY A 58 -4.90 -17.84 -10.17
N ALA A 59 -5.04 -17.68 -8.85
CA ALA A 59 -6.32 -17.45 -8.19
C ALA A 59 -6.99 -16.15 -8.67
N THR A 60 -6.23 -15.07 -8.86
CA THR A 60 -6.75 -13.80 -9.36
C THR A 60 -7.24 -13.92 -10.81
N LEU A 61 -6.52 -14.68 -11.63
CA LEU A 61 -6.92 -14.92 -13.03
C LEU A 61 -8.17 -15.83 -13.10
N GLU A 62 -8.21 -16.90 -12.32
CA GLU A 62 -9.34 -17.85 -12.29
C GLU A 62 -10.61 -17.25 -11.68
N SER A 63 -10.48 -16.32 -10.72
CA SER A 63 -11.65 -15.64 -10.14
C SER A 63 -12.35 -14.69 -11.12
N GLY A 64 -11.68 -14.30 -12.20
CA GLY A 64 -12.16 -13.29 -13.14
C GLY A 64 -12.16 -11.87 -12.57
N CYS A 65 -11.51 -11.63 -11.43
CA CYS A 65 -11.41 -10.29 -10.84
C CYS A 65 -10.45 -9.40 -11.65
N SER A 66 -10.70 -8.08 -11.64
CA SER A 66 -9.84 -7.09 -12.29
C SER A 66 -8.52 -6.87 -11.56
N THR A 67 -8.48 -7.13 -10.25
CA THR A 67 -7.28 -7.08 -9.42
C THR A 67 -7.33 -8.12 -8.31
N GLY A 68 -6.18 -8.39 -7.70
CA GLY A 68 -6.07 -9.18 -6.48
C GLY A 68 -5.33 -8.40 -5.41
N ALA A 69 -5.71 -8.58 -4.16
CA ALA A 69 -5.01 -8.06 -3.00
C ALA A 69 -4.71 -9.21 -2.04
N LYS A 70 -3.44 -9.39 -1.67
CA LYS A 70 -3.13 -10.27 -0.54
C LYS A 70 -3.57 -9.58 0.75
N VAL A 71 -4.25 -10.36 1.58
CA VAL A 71 -4.76 -9.91 2.87
C VAL A 71 -4.37 -10.91 3.96
N VAL A 72 -4.24 -10.42 5.18
CA VAL A 72 -4.16 -11.25 6.38
C VAL A 72 -5.38 -10.98 7.23
N ARG A 73 -5.86 -12.00 7.96
CA ARG A 73 -6.84 -11.77 9.01
C ARG A 73 -6.28 -10.80 10.03
N LYS A 74 -7.05 -9.78 10.40
CA LYS A 74 -6.67 -8.87 11.48
C LYS A 74 -6.68 -9.63 12.80
N VAL A 75 -5.72 -9.34 13.68
CA VAL A 75 -5.65 -9.97 15.02
C VAL A 75 -6.63 -9.29 15.97
N THR A 76 -6.81 -7.97 15.83
CA THR A 76 -7.85 -7.20 16.51
C THR A 76 -8.47 -6.19 15.55
N PRO A 77 -9.71 -5.72 15.78
CA PRO A 77 -10.31 -4.67 14.95
C PRO A 77 -9.43 -3.41 14.83
N GLU A 78 -8.73 -3.04 15.90
CA GLU A 78 -7.90 -1.84 16.04
C GLU A 78 -6.49 -1.98 15.47
N GLU A 79 -6.14 -3.15 14.91
CA GLU A 79 -4.85 -3.35 14.28
C GLU A 79 -4.61 -2.30 13.18
N LYS A 80 -3.40 -1.72 13.16
CA LYS A 80 -2.99 -0.59 12.29
C LYS A 80 -2.68 -1.02 10.85
N VAL A 81 -3.65 -1.71 10.26
CA VAL A 81 -3.63 -2.19 8.88
C VAL A 81 -4.98 -1.83 8.26
N GLY A 82 -4.95 -1.24 7.05
CA GLY A 82 -6.14 -0.93 6.29
C GLY A 82 -6.95 -2.20 5.99
N ALA A 83 -8.26 -2.10 5.97
CA ALA A 83 -9.15 -3.23 5.72
C ALA A 83 -9.76 -3.15 4.32
N LEU A 84 -9.57 -4.19 3.51
CA LEU A 84 -10.26 -4.33 2.23
C LEU A 84 -11.75 -4.58 2.50
N CYS A 85 -12.59 -3.81 1.83
CA CYS A 85 -14.04 -3.86 1.94
C CYS A 85 -14.70 -3.51 0.60
N LEU A 86 -16.03 -3.37 0.63
CA LEU A 86 -16.79 -2.81 -0.47
C LEU A 86 -17.38 -1.46 -0.08
N GLU A 87 -17.28 -0.49 -0.97
CA GLU A 87 -17.95 0.81 -0.90
C GLU A 87 -18.80 0.95 -2.17
N ASP A 88 -20.12 1.07 -2.01
CA ASP A 88 -21.07 1.08 -3.13
C ASP A 88 -20.89 -0.06 -4.14
N GLY A 89 -20.55 -1.25 -3.64
CA GLY A 89 -20.34 -2.46 -4.45
C GLY A 89 -19.00 -2.53 -5.17
N ARG A 90 -18.12 -1.54 -5.01
CA ARG A 90 -16.76 -1.52 -5.56
C ARG A 90 -15.72 -1.82 -4.48
N PRO A 91 -14.58 -2.43 -4.83
CA PRO A 91 -13.50 -2.64 -3.87
C PRO A 91 -13.01 -1.29 -3.33
N SER A 92 -12.85 -1.21 -2.02
CA SER A 92 -12.31 -0.05 -1.32
C SER A 92 -11.45 -0.53 -0.15
N ILE A 93 -10.60 0.34 0.37
CA ILE A 93 -9.76 0.04 1.53
C ILE A 93 -9.97 1.16 2.53
N VAL A 94 -10.53 0.82 3.69
CA VAL A 94 -10.62 1.76 4.81
C VAL A 94 -9.28 1.73 5.54
N GLU A 95 -8.56 2.83 5.50
CA GLU A 95 -7.30 2.98 6.22
C GLU A 95 -7.52 2.99 7.73
N TYR A 96 -6.54 2.52 8.49
CA TYR A 96 -6.69 2.33 9.94
C TYR A 96 -6.97 3.64 10.71
N TYR A 97 -6.55 4.79 10.16
CA TYR A 97 -6.80 6.10 10.74
C TYR A 97 -8.19 6.67 10.39
N ASP A 98 -8.87 6.07 9.42
CA ASP A 98 -10.25 6.39 9.04
C ASP A 98 -11.27 5.40 9.64
N MET A 99 -10.81 4.39 10.40
CA MET A 99 -11.67 3.44 11.10
C MET A 99 -12.43 4.09 12.27
N THR A 100 -13.73 4.28 12.11
CA THR A 100 -14.61 4.80 13.17
C THR A 100 -15.00 3.71 14.18
N PRO A 101 -15.47 4.06 15.40
CA PRO A 101 -15.98 3.08 16.36
C PRO A 101 -17.06 2.17 15.77
N GLU A 102 -17.96 2.72 14.94
CA GLU A 102 -19.02 1.97 14.28
C GLU A 102 -18.44 0.91 13.32
N LEU A 103 -17.36 1.23 12.59
CA LEU A 103 -16.69 0.28 11.69
C LEU A 103 -15.94 -0.82 12.46
N LEU A 104 -15.33 -0.47 13.60
CA LEU A 104 -14.64 -1.44 14.47
C LEU A 104 -15.62 -2.42 15.15
N GLU A 105 -16.82 -1.95 15.46
CA GLU A 105 -17.89 -2.72 16.08
C GLU A 105 -18.76 -3.47 15.07
N ALA A 106 -18.67 -3.14 13.77
CA ALA A 106 -19.41 -3.82 12.72
C ALA A 106 -19.11 -5.32 12.69
N ARG A 107 -20.16 -6.13 12.49
CA ARG A 107 -20.08 -7.58 12.39
C ARG A 107 -20.73 -8.08 11.10
N ASP A 108 -20.19 -9.16 10.55
CA ASP A 108 -20.78 -9.86 9.41
C ASP A 108 -21.95 -10.77 9.84
N GLU A 109 -22.57 -11.45 8.87
CA GLU A 109 -23.69 -12.38 9.11
C GLU A 109 -23.33 -13.55 10.04
N LYS A 110 -22.03 -13.85 10.23
CA LYS A 110 -21.51 -14.90 11.09
C LYS A 110 -21.13 -14.38 12.48
N GLY A 111 -21.26 -13.07 12.73
CA GLY A 111 -20.88 -12.42 13.98
C GLY A 111 -19.38 -12.12 14.10
N GLU A 112 -18.60 -12.27 13.02
CA GLU A 112 -17.18 -11.92 12.96
C GLU A 112 -17.02 -10.42 12.65
N PRO A 113 -15.88 -9.77 12.98
CA PRO A 113 -15.61 -8.39 12.56
C PRO A 113 -15.79 -8.23 11.04
N ALA A 114 -16.58 -7.24 10.61
CA ALA A 114 -16.88 -7.04 9.18
C ALA A 114 -15.63 -6.59 8.39
N TYR A 115 -14.72 -5.87 9.03
CA TYR A 115 -13.49 -5.31 8.43
C TYR A 115 -12.26 -6.10 8.86
N ASN A 116 -12.20 -7.38 8.49
CA ASN A 116 -11.18 -8.32 8.99
C ASN A 116 -10.04 -8.61 8.00
N PHE A 117 -10.16 -8.16 6.74
CA PHE A 117 -9.17 -8.41 5.70
C PHE A 117 -8.13 -7.30 5.65
N GLY A 118 -7.10 -7.41 6.48
CA GLY A 118 -5.99 -6.48 6.54
C GLY A 118 -5.10 -6.56 5.30
N VAL A 119 -5.02 -5.50 4.50
CA VAL A 119 -4.18 -5.47 3.29
C VAL A 119 -2.71 -5.42 3.64
N ILE A 120 -1.89 -6.25 2.99
CA ILE A 120 -0.43 -6.29 3.23
C ILE A 120 0.38 -5.56 2.15
N LEU A 121 -0.27 -4.63 1.45
CA LEU A 121 0.29 -3.85 0.33
C LEU A 121 0.90 -4.72 -0.78
N ASN A 122 0.35 -5.91 -1.01
CA ASN A 122 0.74 -6.78 -2.12
C ASN A 122 -0.46 -6.99 -3.05
N TYR A 123 -0.35 -6.43 -4.25
CA TYR A 123 -1.45 -6.33 -5.19
C TYR A 123 -1.05 -6.87 -6.56
N LEU A 124 -2.03 -7.30 -7.32
CA LEU A 124 -1.89 -7.70 -8.72
C LEU A 124 -2.77 -6.80 -9.59
N PHE A 125 -2.15 -6.16 -10.58
CA PHE A 125 -2.83 -5.28 -11.51
C PHE A 125 -2.56 -5.70 -12.93
N ARG A 126 -3.57 -5.55 -13.79
CA ARG A 126 -3.35 -5.70 -15.22
C ARG A 126 -2.79 -4.40 -15.79
N GLU A 127 -1.76 -4.52 -16.61
CA GLU A 127 -1.02 -3.38 -17.15
C GLU A 127 -1.96 -2.38 -17.87
N LYS A 128 -2.80 -2.87 -18.79
CA LYS A 128 -3.76 -2.04 -19.53
C LYS A 128 -4.77 -1.28 -18.66
N ASP A 129 -5.13 -1.84 -17.51
CA ASP A 129 -6.11 -1.22 -16.61
C ASP A 129 -5.45 -0.06 -15.86
N LEU A 130 -4.17 -0.19 -15.51
CA LEU A 130 -3.37 0.90 -14.94
C LEU A 130 -3.12 2.03 -15.93
N GLU A 131 -2.91 1.74 -17.22
CA GLU A 131 -2.83 2.78 -18.24
C GLU A 131 -4.11 3.61 -18.32
N ARG A 132 -5.27 2.97 -18.26
CA ARG A 132 -6.55 3.68 -18.21
C ARG A 132 -6.61 4.57 -16.96
N ILE A 133 -6.33 4.00 -15.79
CA ILE A 133 -6.42 4.69 -14.50
C ILE A 133 -5.49 5.90 -14.42
N VAL A 134 -4.25 5.80 -14.91
CA VAL A 134 -3.29 6.90 -14.86
C VAL A 134 -3.62 8.02 -15.86
N ASN A 135 -4.41 7.74 -16.90
CA ASN A 135 -4.98 8.78 -17.74
C ASN A 135 -6.19 9.49 -17.09
N ASP A 136 -6.77 8.92 -16.03
CA ASP A 136 -7.82 9.52 -15.22
C ASP A 136 -7.24 10.34 -14.05
N GLU A 137 -8.04 11.21 -13.43
CA GLU A 137 -7.62 11.98 -12.26
C GLU A 137 -7.70 11.15 -10.97
N LEU A 138 -6.57 10.58 -10.54
CA LEU A 138 -6.48 9.92 -9.24
C LEU A 138 -6.59 10.92 -8.07
N PRO A 139 -7.27 10.53 -6.97
CA PRO A 139 -7.32 11.34 -5.75
C PRO A 139 -5.94 11.73 -5.25
N VAL A 140 -5.84 12.97 -4.77
CA VAL A 140 -4.63 13.48 -4.10
C VAL A 140 -4.91 13.64 -2.62
N HIS A 141 -4.22 12.84 -1.81
CA HIS A 141 -4.29 12.88 -0.35
C HIS A 141 -3.39 13.98 0.18
N VAL A 142 -3.94 14.83 1.04
CA VAL A 142 -3.26 16.00 1.62
C VAL A 142 -2.90 15.71 3.06
N VAL A 143 -1.60 15.63 3.37
CA VAL A 143 -1.10 15.30 4.70
C VAL A 143 -0.32 16.47 5.28
N GLU A 144 -0.70 16.92 6.47
CA GLU A 144 0.05 17.94 7.21
C GLU A 144 1.39 17.37 7.72
N LYS A 145 2.48 18.11 7.48
CA LYS A 145 3.83 17.71 7.86
C LYS A 145 4.62 18.88 8.45
N LYS A 146 5.54 18.51 9.33
CA LYS A 146 6.65 19.35 9.81
C LYS A 146 7.77 19.28 8.78
N ILE A 147 7.78 20.21 7.83
CA ILE A 147 8.73 20.27 6.70
C ILE A 147 9.90 21.18 7.08
N PRO A 148 11.12 20.66 7.29
CA PRO A 148 12.30 21.49 7.47
C PRO A 148 12.50 22.39 6.25
N TYR A 149 12.80 23.67 6.49
CA TYR A 149 12.89 24.67 5.44
C TYR A 149 14.00 25.70 5.72
N MET A 150 14.35 26.48 4.70
CA MET A 150 15.21 27.64 4.83
C MET A 150 14.37 28.92 4.91
N ASN A 151 14.57 29.72 5.97
CA ASN A 151 13.88 31.00 6.13
C ASN A 151 14.49 32.09 5.24
N ARG A 152 13.94 33.32 5.30
CA ARG A 152 14.34 34.44 4.44
C ARG A 152 15.79 34.89 4.71
N GLU A 153 16.29 34.67 5.92
CA GLU A 153 17.65 34.98 6.34
C GLU A 153 18.67 33.91 5.88
N GLY A 154 18.19 32.83 5.25
CA GLY A 154 19.02 31.74 4.76
C GLY A 154 19.41 30.73 5.83
N VAL A 155 18.71 30.70 6.96
CA VAL A 155 18.93 29.78 8.09
C VAL A 155 18.00 28.57 7.96
N LYS A 156 18.53 27.37 8.24
CA LYS A 156 17.72 26.14 8.27
C LYS A 156 16.90 26.09 9.56
N VAL A 157 15.59 25.86 9.40
CA VAL A 157 14.61 25.77 10.48
C VAL A 157 14.00 24.38 10.47
N LYS A 158 13.96 23.75 11.64
CA LYS A 158 13.16 22.54 11.89
C LYS A 158 11.91 22.98 12.66
N PRO A 159 10.72 22.92 12.05
CA PRO A 159 9.51 23.47 12.68
C PRO A 159 9.03 22.59 13.84
N GLU A 160 8.46 23.23 14.86
CA GLU A 160 7.87 22.56 16.02
C GLU A 160 6.43 22.12 15.76
N GLU A 161 5.70 22.83 14.90
CA GLU A 161 4.33 22.51 14.47
C GLU A 161 4.26 22.24 12.95
N PRO A 162 3.23 21.53 12.45
CA PRO A 162 3.04 21.36 11.01
C PRO A 162 2.99 22.71 10.30
N ASN A 163 3.78 22.84 9.24
CA ASN A 163 3.92 24.07 8.48
C ASN A 163 3.56 23.88 7.01
N GLY A 164 3.44 22.66 6.49
CA GLY A 164 3.10 22.46 5.10
C GLY A 164 2.37 21.15 4.83
N TYR A 165 2.01 21.00 3.56
CA TYR A 165 1.28 19.85 3.07
C TYR A 165 2.19 18.99 2.20
N LYS A 166 2.03 17.67 2.34
CA LYS A 166 2.52 16.68 1.40
C LYS A 166 1.32 16.15 0.61
N PHE A 167 1.50 16.02 -0.69
CA PHE A 167 0.49 15.50 -1.62
C PHE A 167 0.89 14.08 -2.03
N GLU A 168 0.02 13.12 -1.80
CA GLU A 168 0.29 11.70 -2.05
C GLU A 168 -0.85 11.06 -2.84
N GLN A 169 -0.49 10.25 -3.83
CA GLN A 169 -1.39 9.26 -4.43
C GLN A 169 -1.16 7.92 -3.73
N LEU A 170 -2.21 7.16 -3.47
CA LEU A 170 -2.10 5.89 -2.78
C LEU A 170 -2.39 4.71 -3.71
N ALA A 171 -1.66 3.60 -3.53
CA ALA A 171 -1.90 2.37 -4.27
C ALA A 171 -3.31 1.79 -4.01
N VAL A 172 -3.92 2.13 -2.86
CA VAL A 172 -5.29 1.75 -2.54
C VAL A 172 -6.31 2.42 -3.46
N ASP A 173 -6.03 3.63 -3.95
CA ASP A 173 -6.90 4.33 -4.90
C ASP A 173 -6.90 3.61 -6.26
N LEU A 174 -5.77 3.00 -6.66
CA LEU A 174 -5.70 2.18 -7.86
C LEU A 174 -6.62 0.94 -7.77
N VAL A 175 -6.74 0.36 -6.58
CA VAL A 175 -7.67 -0.75 -6.33
C VAL A 175 -9.12 -0.26 -6.44
N ARG A 176 -9.42 0.94 -5.94
CA ARG A 176 -10.76 1.56 -5.97
C ARG A 176 -11.25 1.87 -7.38
N GLU A 177 -10.35 2.18 -8.31
CA GLU A 177 -10.65 2.45 -9.72
C GLU A 177 -10.95 1.20 -10.56
N LEU A 178 -10.95 0.02 -9.93
CA LEU A 178 -11.23 -1.27 -10.57
C LEU A 178 -12.56 -1.84 -10.08
N ASP A 179 -13.20 -2.63 -10.93
CA ASP A 179 -14.57 -3.10 -10.68
C ASP A 179 -14.65 -4.17 -9.59
N THR A 180 -13.65 -5.04 -9.51
CA THR A 180 -13.61 -6.20 -8.61
C THR A 180 -12.20 -6.48 -8.10
N CYS A 181 -12.11 -6.89 -6.84
CA CYS A 181 -10.85 -7.29 -6.21
C CYS A 181 -11.01 -8.66 -5.54
N LEU A 182 -10.07 -9.57 -5.80
CA LEU A 182 -9.97 -10.82 -5.05
C LEU A 182 -9.25 -10.57 -3.71
N PRO A 183 -9.91 -10.72 -2.55
CA PRO A 183 -9.22 -10.87 -1.27
C PRO A 183 -8.54 -12.23 -1.22
N TYR A 184 -7.22 -12.29 -1.40
CA TYR A 184 -6.44 -13.51 -1.27
C TYR A 184 -5.86 -13.61 0.15
N GLU A 185 -6.60 -14.28 1.04
CA GLU A 185 -6.19 -14.45 2.44
C GLU A 185 -5.00 -15.40 2.56
N VAL A 186 -3.95 -14.97 3.25
CA VAL A 186 -2.73 -15.75 3.49
C VAL A 186 -2.46 -15.93 4.99
N LEU A 187 -1.66 -16.95 5.32
CA LEU A 187 -1.15 -17.14 6.67
C LEU A 187 -0.15 -16.03 7.00
N ARG A 188 -0.46 -15.23 8.02
CA ARG A 188 0.34 -14.09 8.46
C ARG A 188 1.80 -14.49 8.73
N GLU A 189 1.99 -15.55 9.49
CA GLU A 189 3.30 -16.05 9.89
C GLU A 189 4.14 -16.56 8.71
N ARG A 190 3.53 -16.76 7.52
CA ARG A 190 4.22 -17.22 6.31
C ARG A 190 4.53 -16.10 5.33
N GLU A 191 3.74 -15.03 5.31
CA GLU A 191 3.81 -14.02 4.25
C GLU A 191 3.83 -12.56 4.75
N PHE A 192 3.73 -12.31 6.06
CA PHE A 192 3.65 -10.95 6.60
C PHE A 192 4.56 -10.74 7.81
N ALA A 193 5.72 -10.12 7.55
CA ALA A 193 6.71 -9.71 8.55
C ALA A 193 7.22 -8.30 8.22
N PRO A 194 6.40 -7.25 8.40
CA PRO A 194 6.81 -5.88 8.10
C PRO A 194 7.83 -5.35 9.12
N ILE A 195 8.70 -4.44 8.68
CA ILE A 195 9.65 -3.72 9.53
C ILE A 195 9.29 -2.23 9.53
N LYS A 196 8.52 -1.80 10.53
CA LYS A 196 8.05 -0.42 10.73
C LYS A 196 8.59 0.25 12.00
N ASN A 197 8.95 -0.56 12.99
CA ASN A 197 9.36 -0.11 14.32
C ASN A 197 10.82 -0.47 14.61
N LYS A 198 11.45 0.29 15.51
CA LYS A 198 12.83 0.04 15.93
C LYS A 198 12.99 -1.27 16.71
N THR A 199 12.01 -1.61 17.55
CA THR A 199 11.98 -2.80 18.42
C THR A 199 10.53 -3.26 18.61
N GLY A 200 10.32 -4.50 19.07
CA GLY A 200 8.98 -5.02 19.37
C GLY A 200 8.22 -5.52 18.13
N VAL A 201 6.90 -5.33 18.11
CA VAL A 201 6.03 -5.73 16.98
C VAL A 201 6.43 -4.96 15.71
N ASP A 202 6.41 -5.64 14.57
CA ASP A 202 6.82 -5.10 13.26
C ASP A 202 8.22 -4.45 13.29
N SER A 203 9.18 -5.11 13.92
CA SER A 203 10.58 -4.69 13.98
C SER A 203 11.51 -5.72 13.34
N VAL A 204 12.80 -5.37 13.22
CA VAL A 204 13.83 -6.31 12.75
C VAL A 204 13.87 -7.58 13.61
N GLU A 205 13.64 -7.46 14.92
CA GLU A 205 13.64 -8.59 15.86
C GLU A 205 12.50 -9.57 15.58
N SER A 206 11.27 -9.05 15.44
CA SER A 206 10.09 -9.88 15.12
C SER A 206 10.17 -10.47 13.72
N ALA A 207 10.67 -9.70 12.74
CA ALA A 207 10.83 -10.15 11.37
C ALA A 207 11.86 -11.29 11.25
N ARG A 208 13.00 -11.18 11.94
CA ARG A 208 14.01 -12.25 11.98
C ARG A 208 13.47 -13.54 12.60
N LYS A 209 12.69 -13.44 13.67
CA LYS A 209 12.04 -14.61 14.28
C LYS A 209 11.14 -15.32 13.27
N LEU A 210 10.28 -14.58 12.58
CA LEU A 210 9.42 -15.14 11.53
C LEU A 210 10.24 -15.72 10.36
N CYS A 211 11.33 -15.09 9.95
CA CYS A 211 12.23 -15.64 8.92
C CYS A 211 12.78 -17.01 9.32
N LEU A 212 13.27 -17.16 10.56
CA LEU A 212 13.78 -18.44 11.08
C LEU A 212 12.69 -19.52 11.15
N GLU A 213 11.47 -19.15 11.56
CA GLU A 213 10.30 -20.06 11.56
C GLU A 213 9.87 -20.51 10.15
N ASN A 214 10.27 -19.75 9.13
CA ASN A 214 10.11 -20.07 7.71
C ASN A 214 11.35 -20.71 7.08
N GLY A 215 12.38 -21.04 7.87
CA GLY A 215 13.59 -21.70 7.40
C GLY A 215 14.50 -20.81 6.55
N ILE A 216 14.39 -19.49 6.68
CA ILE A 216 15.26 -18.52 6.00
C ILE A 216 16.56 -18.34 6.79
N GLU A 217 17.69 -18.49 6.12
CA GLU A 217 19.02 -18.20 6.66
C GLU A 217 19.29 -16.68 6.67
N LEU A 218 19.85 -16.16 7.78
CA LEU A 218 19.98 -14.72 8.07
C LEU A 218 21.43 -14.24 8.13
#